data_AF-A0A3M1JSJ0-F1
#
_entry.id   AF-A0A3M1JSJ0-F1
#
_cell.length_a   1.000
_cell.length_b   1.000
_cell.length_c   1.000
_cell.angle_alpha   90.00
_cell.angle_beta   90.00
_cell.angle_gamma   90.00
#
_symmetry.space_group_name_H-M   'P 1'
#
loop_
_entity.id
_entity.type
_entity.pdbx_description
1 polymer ?
#
loop_
_entity_poly.entity_id
_entity_poly.type
_entity_poly.pdbx_seq_one_letter_code
_entity_poly.pdbx_strand_id
1 'polypeptide(L)'
;PADPKAEWKTREIANFLHLSHNFHPVNWDDDPEEELLVAAKEGAWHFDRKGGQWLGRQLTRDWCGEIRDGRLPGGRRFFATVEPMHGVRSAVYVQPKNHRDGWKRAAVLDDQLKDGHAVAIADYLGVGSDQVVVGWRAMHPRGVPGIKLFTPLNQDGTRWRETLLSNGPIAVEDIKVGDLNGDGRPDIVAAARQTKNLRIFFTLP
;
A
#
# COMPACT_ATOMS: atom_id res chain seq x y z
N PRO A 1 21.48 -10.79 -10.07
CA PRO A 1 22.24 -11.11 -11.31
C PRO A 1 23.70 -11.50 -10.97
N ALA A 2 24.32 -12.38 -11.78
CA ALA A 2 25.70 -12.82 -11.55
C ALA A 2 26.75 -11.70 -11.77
N ASP A 3 26.44 -10.72 -12.61
CA ASP A 3 27.21 -9.48 -12.76
C ASP A 3 26.29 -8.26 -12.59
N PRO A 4 26.43 -7.46 -11.52
CA PRO A 4 25.62 -6.27 -11.30
C PRO A 4 25.99 -5.07 -12.20
N LYS A 5 27.14 -5.12 -12.90
CA LYS A 5 27.63 -4.05 -13.79
C LYS A 5 27.31 -4.27 -15.26
N ALA A 6 26.86 -5.46 -15.64
CA ALA A 6 26.44 -5.76 -16.99
C ALA A 6 25.29 -4.82 -17.44
N GLU A 7 25.13 -4.65 -18.74
CA GLU A 7 24.04 -3.84 -19.30
C GLU A 7 22.67 -4.41 -18.89
N TRP A 8 21.82 -3.53 -18.36
CA TRP A 8 20.46 -3.89 -17.97
C TRP A 8 19.54 -3.81 -19.19
N LYS A 9 18.97 -4.95 -19.58
CA LYS A 9 17.90 -4.98 -20.60
C LYS A 9 16.61 -4.41 -19.99
N THR A 10 16.05 -3.40 -20.63
CA THR A 10 14.79 -2.76 -20.20
C THR A 10 13.66 -3.11 -21.16
N ARG A 11 12.42 -3.04 -20.67
CA ARG A 11 11.22 -3.20 -21.48
C ARG A 11 10.13 -2.27 -20.95
N GLU A 12 9.40 -1.63 -21.85
CA GLU A 12 8.24 -0.83 -21.50
C GLU A 12 7.07 -1.73 -21.07
N ILE A 13 6.48 -1.42 -19.92
CA ILE A 13 5.27 -2.07 -19.38
C ILE A 13 4.03 -1.24 -19.73
N ALA A 14 4.11 0.08 -19.56
CA ALA A 14 3.06 1.03 -19.90
C ALA A 14 3.64 2.44 -20.10
N ASN A 15 3.04 3.23 -21.00
CA ASN A 15 3.42 4.63 -21.28
C ASN A 15 2.24 5.63 -21.17
N PHE A 16 1.08 5.16 -20.70
CA PHE A 16 -0.15 5.95 -20.61
C PHE A 16 -0.48 6.41 -19.17
N LEU A 17 0.35 6.07 -18.19
CA LEU A 17 0.14 6.39 -16.77
C LEU A 17 0.74 7.75 -16.43
N HIS A 18 -0.10 8.73 -16.09
CA HIS A 18 0.34 10.05 -15.65
C HIS A 18 0.40 10.11 -14.13
N LEU A 19 1.38 10.85 -13.60
CA LEU A 19 1.58 11.00 -12.15
C LEU A 19 1.56 9.64 -11.43
N SER A 20 2.16 8.62 -12.06
CA SER A 20 2.44 7.34 -11.40
C SER A 20 3.34 7.62 -10.20
N HIS A 21 2.89 7.26 -9.01
CA HIS A 21 3.52 7.71 -7.78
C HIS A 21 4.06 6.55 -6.94
N ASN A 22 3.40 5.39 -6.98
CA ASN A 22 3.86 4.19 -6.27
C ASN A 22 3.63 2.93 -7.10
N PHE A 23 4.46 1.91 -6.88
CA PHE A 23 4.26 0.56 -7.38
C PHE A 23 4.53 -0.48 -6.29
N HIS A 24 3.94 -1.66 -6.44
CA HIS A 24 4.07 -2.78 -5.52
C HIS A 24 4.22 -4.08 -6.32
N PRO A 25 5.37 -4.78 -6.23
CA PRO A 25 5.49 -6.14 -6.73
C PRO A 25 4.54 -7.07 -5.98
N VAL A 26 3.83 -7.91 -6.72
CA VAL A 26 2.91 -8.90 -6.19
C VAL A 26 3.02 -10.19 -7.00
N ASN A 27 2.48 -11.28 -6.48
CA ASN A 27 2.19 -12.47 -7.25
C ASN A 27 0.76 -12.90 -6.90
N TRP A 28 -0.19 -12.58 -7.79
CA TRP A 28 -1.60 -12.81 -7.56
C TRP A 28 -2.14 -14.10 -8.18
N ASP A 29 -1.35 -14.75 -9.01
CA ASP A 29 -1.57 -16.11 -9.45
C ASP A 29 -0.45 -17.04 -8.96
N ASP A 30 -0.28 -18.19 -9.60
CA ASP A 30 0.65 -19.24 -9.19
C ASP A 30 1.81 -19.40 -10.21
N ASP A 31 2.01 -18.40 -11.07
CA ASP A 31 3.09 -18.44 -12.05
C ASP A 31 4.44 -17.93 -11.47
N PRO A 32 5.58 -18.31 -12.09
CA PRO A 32 6.89 -17.86 -11.63
C PRO A 32 7.16 -16.36 -11.85
N GLU A 33 6.36 -15.69 -12.68
CA GLU A 33 6.56 -14.30 -13.04
C GLU A 33 6.05 -13.37 -11.92
N GLU A 34 6.74 -12.24 -11.73
CA GLU A 34 6.26 -11.20 -10.82
C GLU A 34 5.31 -10.25 -11.55
N GLU A 35 4.24 -9.88 -10.86
CA GLU A 35 3.24 -8.91 -11.29
C GLU A 35 3.45 -7.57 -10.57
N LEU A 36 2.84 -6.51 -11.06
CA LEU A 36 2.95 -5.17 -10.46
C LEU A 36 1.58 -4.54 -10.24
N LEU A 37 1.36 -4.00 -9.05
CA LEU A 37 0.36 -2.96 -8.83
C LEU A 37 1.00 -1.60 -9.04
N VAL A 38 0.30 -0.68 -9.71
CA VAL A 38 0.76 0.69 -9.95
C VAL A 38 -0.35 1.67 -9.60
N ALA A 39 -0.02 2.68 -8.80
CA ALA A 39 -0.89 3.81 -8.46
C ALA A 39 -0.55 5.01 -9.35
N ALA A 40 -1.55 5.52 -10.07
CA ALA A 40 -1.41 6.65 -10.98
C ALA A 40 -2.68 7.52 -11.02
N LYS A 41 -2.64 8.60 -11.80
CA LYS A 41 -3.80 9.46 -12.08
C LYS A 41 -4.96 8.71 -12.72
N GLU A 42 -4.66 7.75 -13.57
CA GLU A 42 -5.61 6.82 -14.18
C GLU A 42 -6.11 5.75 -13.20
N GLY A 43 -5.70 5.83 -11.93
CA GLY A 43 -6.09 4.95 -10.83
C GLY A 43 -5.13 3.81 -10.58
N ALA A 44 -5.64 2.72 -10.00
CA ALA A 44 -4.83 1.55 -9.70
C ALA A 44 -4.86 0.56 -10.86
N TRP A 45 -3.69 0.07 -11.24
CA TRP A 45 -3.50 -0.91 -12.31
C TRP A 45 -2.77 -2.13 -11.80
N HIS A 46 -3.16 -3.29 -12.30
CA HIS A 46 -2.44 -4.55 -12.17
C HIS A 46 -1.81 -4.90 -13.51
N PHE A 47 -0.51 -5.16 -13.52
CA PHE A 47 0.25 -5.60 -14.69
C PHE A 47 0.80 -6.99 -14.45
N ASP A 48 0.55 -7.86 -15.40
CA ASP A 48 0.81 -9.28 -15.30
C ASP A 48 1.46 -9.76 -16.60
N ARG A 49 2.51 -10.57 -16.51
CA ARG A 49 3.33 -10.95 -17.65
C ARG A 49 3.02 -12.39 -18.09
N LYS A 50 2.17 -12.53 -19.12
CA LYS A 50 1.82 -13.85 -19.70
C LYS A 50 2.37 -14.02 -21.10
N GLY A 51 2.94 -15.20 -21.36
CA GLY A 51 3.45 -15.56 -22.70
C GLY A 51 4.47 -14.54 -23.25
N GLY A 52 5.24 -13.90 -22.36
CA GLY A 52 6.21 -12.87 -22.73
C GLY A 52 5.60 -11.51 -23.09
N GLN A 53 4.34 -11.23 -22.78
CA GLN A 53 3.69 -9.93 -22.95
C GLN A 53 3.15 -9.41 -21.62
N TRP A 54 3.21 -8.09 -21.42
CA TRP A 54 2.60 -7.43 -20.27
C TRP A 54 1.15 -7.10 -20.56
N LEU A 55 0.25 -7.53 -19.70
CA LEU A 55 -1.19 -7.29 -19.76
C LEU A 55 -1.57 -6.36 -18.61
N GLY A 56 -2.17 -5.22 -18.92
CA GLY A 56 -2.63 -4.25 -17.93
C GLY A 56 -4.13 -4.35 -17.68
N ARG A 57 -4.52 -4.43 -16.41
CA ARG A 57 -5.92 -4.37 -15.96
C ARG A 57 -6.13 -3.20 -15.00
N GLN A 58 -7.01 -2.28 -15.36
CA GLN A 58 -7.44 -1.22 -14.45
C GLN A 58 -8.32 -1.81 -13.34
N LEU A 59 -7.94 -1.60 -12.09
CA LEU A 59 -8.68 -2.07 -10.91
C LEU A 59 -9.70 -1.01 -10.45
N THR A 60 -9.29 0.25 -10.43
CA THR A 60 -10.14 1.42 -10.16
C THR A 60 -9.72 2.60 -11.03
N ARG A 61 -10.65 3.56 -11.21
CA ARG A 61 -10.40 4.84 -11.91
C ARG A 61 -10.13 6.00 -10.95
N ASP A 62 -10.28 5.78 -9.65
CA ASP A 62 -9.95 6.79 -8.65
C ASP A 62 -8.45 7.03 -8.63
N TRP A 63 -7.99 8.28 -8.71
CA TRP A 63 -6.56 8.62 -8.68
C TRP A 63 -5.92 8.11 -7.38
N CYS A 64 -4.92 7.23 -7.51
CA CYS A 64 -4.15 6.70 -6.39
C CYS A 64 -2.73 7.29 -6.37
N GLY A 65 -2.24 7.60 -5.17
CA GLY A 65 -0.85 8.00 -4.90
C GLY A 65 -0.01 6.88 -4.31
N GLU A 66 -0.57 6.13 -3.36
CA GLU A 66 0.08 5.00 -2.70
C GLU A 66 -0.72 3.72 -2.94
N ILE A 67 -0.07 2.56 -2.93
CA ILE A 67 -0.74 1.25 -3.06
C ILE A 67 0.04 0.11 -2.40
N ARG A 68 -0.66 -0.74 -1.66
CA ARG A 68 -0.18 -2.06 -1.16
C ARG A 68 -1.34 -3.04 -1.14
N ASP A 69 -1.07 -4.34 -1.30
CA ASP A 69 -2.09 -5.39 -1.14
C ASP A 69 -1.98 -6.14 0.18
N GLY A 70 -3.04 -6.90 0.48
CA GLY A 70 -3.11 -7.76 1.65
C GLY A 70 -4.34 -8.67 1.63
N ARG A 71 -4.55 -9.34 2.76
CA ARG A 71 -5.60 -10.34 2.98
C ARG A 71 -6.51 -9.93 4.13
N LEU A 72 -7.80 -9.86 3.83
CA LEU A 72 -8.85 -9.70 4.84
C LEU A 72 -9.03 -10.99 5.66
N PRO A 73 -9.76 -10.93 6.78
CA PRO A 73 -10.28 -12.13 7.42
C PRO A 73 -10.97 -13.05 6.39
N GLY A 74 -10.64 -14.33 6.40
CA GLY A 74 -11.12 -15.28 5.38
C GLY A 74 -10.34 -15.27 4.05
N GLY A 75 -9.20 -14.57 3.98
CA GLY A 75 -8.22 -14.68 2.89
C GLY A 75 -8.56 -13.92 1.60
N ARG A 76 -9.67 -13.16 1.58
CA ARG A 76 -10.01 -12.35 0.40
C ARG A 76 -8.98 -11.25 0.22
N ARG A 77 -8.50 -11.07 -1.01
CA ARG A 77 -7.54 -10.02 -1.31
C ARG A 77 -8.18 -8.64 -1.22
N PHE A 78 -7.42 -7.68 -0.72
CA PHE A 78 -7.73 -6.27 -0.80
C PHE A 78 -6.46 -5.50 -1.20
N PHE A 79 -6.63 -4.26 -1.63
CA PHE A 79 -5.53 -3.30 -1.65
C PHE A 79 -5.97 -2.01 -0.95
N ALA A 80 -5.02 -1.34 -0.30
CA ALA A 80 -5.23 -0.04 0.29
C ALA A 80 -4.43 1.03 -0.44
N THR A 81 -4.98 2.24 -0.46
CA THR A 81 -4.43 3.37 -1.19
C THR A 81 -4.33 4.61 -0.31
N VAL A 82 -3.56 5.59 -0.78
CA VAL A 82 -3.79 7.01 -0.48
C VAL A 82 -4.25 7.70 -1.76
N GLU A 83 -5.27 8.56 -1.67
CA GLU A 83 -5.97 9.15 -2.80
C GLU A 83 -6.26 10.65 -2.57
N PRO A 84 -6.03 11.53 -3.57
CA PRO A 84 -5.16 11.31 -4.74
C PRO A 84 -3.68 11.21 -4.36
N MET A 85 -2.76 11.41 -5.31
CA MET A 85 -1.33 11.62 -5.01
C MET A 85 -1.16 12.73 -3.96
N HIS A 86 -0.40 12.45 -2.89
CA HIS A 86 -0.28 13.33 -1.72
C HIS A 86 -1.64 13.70 -1.10
N GLY A 87 -2.58 12.76 -1.14
CA GLY A 87 -4.00 13.03 -0.92
C GLY A 87 -4.40 13.13 0.54
N VAL A 88 -5.72 13.27 0.71
CA VAL A 88 -6.37 13.41 2.01
C VAL A 88 -7.06 12.13 2.46
N ARG A 89 -7.20 11.15 1.56
CA ARG A 89 -7.95 9.93 1.80
C ARG A 89 -7.04 8.73 1.82
N SER A 90 -7.28 7.80 2.73
CA SER A 90 -6.91 6.39 2.54
C SER A 90 -8.15 5.54 2.36
N ALA A 91 -8.11 4.62 1.39
CA ALA A 91 -9.25 3.80 1.01
C ALA A 91 -8.84 2.33 0.83
N VAL A 92 -9.82 1.44 0.94
CA VAL A 92 -9.66 0.00 0.72
C VAL A 92 -10.55 -0.45 -0.43
N TYR A 93 -9.98 -1.23 -1.34
CA TYR A 93 -10.66 -1.88 -2.44
C TYR A 93 -10.55 -3.39 -2.27
N VAL A 94 -11.65 -4.10 -2.51
CA VAL A 94 -11.73 -5.54 -2.25
C VAL A 94 -11.90 -6.30 -3.55
N GLN A 95 -11.22 -7.46 -3.63
CA GLN A 95 -11.29 -8.35 -4.77
C GLN A 95 -12.74 -8.74 -5.03
N PRO A 96 -13.26 -8.56 -6.26
CA PRO A 96 -14.61 -8.96 -6.57
C PRO A 96 -14.75 -10.48 -6.55
N LYS A 97 -15.94 -10.98 -6.20
CA LYS A 97 -16.25 -12.42 -6.27
C LYS A 97 -16.22 -12.94 -7.70
N ASN A 98 -16.66 -12.12 -8.66
CA ASN A 98 -16.58 -12.41 -10.08
C ASN A 98 -15.45 -11.58 -10.68
N HIS A 99 -14.47 -12.25 -11.29
CA HIS A 99 -13.30 -11.58 -11.89
C HIS A 99 -13.66 -10.60 -13.01
N ARG A 100 -14.88 -10.67 -13.58
CA ARG A 100 -15.36 -9.71 -14.58
C ARG A 100 -15.81 -8.37 -13.97
N ASP A 101 -16.10 -8.34 -12.68
CA ASP A 101 -16.47 -7.12 -12.00
C ASP A 101 -15.22 -6.24 -11.74
N GLY A 102 -15.44 -4.93 -11.59
CA GLY A 102 -14.41 -4.01 -11.12
C GLY A 102 -14.16 -4.16 -9.62
N TRP A 103 -12.99 -3.75 -9.17
CA TRP A 103 -12.72 -3.63 -7.74
C TRP A 103 -13.54 -2.47 -7.17
N LYS A 104 -14.23 -2.70 -6.06
CA LYS A 104 -15.07 -1.68 -5.42
C LYS A 104 -14.37 -1.15 -4.18
N ARG A 105 -14.45 0.18 -3.96
CA ARG A 105 -14.07 0.80 -2.69
C ARG A 105 -15.01 0.26 -1.61
N ALA A 106 -14.49 -0.57 -0.71
CA ALA A 106 -15.24 -1.18 0.38
C ALA A 106 -15.29 -0.28 1.61
N ALA A 107 -14.23 0.49 1.86
CA ALA A 107 -14.14 1.42 2.98
C ALA A 107 -13.26 2.62 2.66
N VAL A 108 -13.52 3.71 3.38
CA VAL A 108 -12.59 4.83 3.57
C VAL A 108 -12.03 4.66 4.97
N LEU A 109 -10.71 4.52 5.08
CA LEU A 109 -10.02 4.37 6.36
C LEU A 109 -9.87 5.73 7.06
N ASP A 110 -9.54 6.76 6.29
CA ASP A 110 -9.41 8.14 6.74
C ASP A 110 -9.68 9.07 5.54
N ASP A 111 -10.32 10.21 5.74
CA ASP A 111 -10.56 11.25 4.71
C ASP A 111 -10.06 12.64 5.12
N GLN A 112 -9.25 12.72 6.18
CA GLN A 112 -8.73 13.94 6.79
C GLN A 112 -7.19 13.99 6.83
N LEU A 113 -6.51 13.10 6.11
CA LEU A 113 -5.06 13.14 5.99
C LEU A 113 -4.62 14.48 5.40
N LYS A 114 -3.43 14.94 5.77
CA LYS A 114 -2.76 16.08 5.13
C LYS A 114 -1.47 15.57 4.52
N ASP A 115 -1.40 15.54 3.19
CA ASP A 115 -0.32 14.88 2.46
C ASP A 115 -0.10 13.42 2.90
N GLY A 116 -1.12 12.57 2.77
CA GLY A 116 -0.93 11.12 2.91
C GLY A 116 0.14 10.64 1.93
N HIS A 117 1.05 9.77 2.40
CA HIS A 117 2.26 9.45 1.63
C HIS A 117 2.84 8.05 1.87
N ALA A 118 2.32 7.29 2.83
CA ALA A 118 2.82 5.95 3.06
C ALA A 118 1.68 4.99 3.35
N VAL A 119 1.73 3.82 2.72
CA VAL A 119 0.90 2.66 3.03
C VAL A 119 1.81 1.45 3.20
N ALA A 120 1.57 0.70 4.26
CA ALA A 120 2.26 -0.56 4.55
C ALA A 120 1.27 -1.57 5.13
N ILE A 121 1.32 -2.82 4.68
CA ILE A 121 0.33 -3.84 5.02
C ILE A 121 1.06 -5.11 5.45
N ALA A 122 0.62 -5.68 6.58
CA ALA A 122 1.05 -6.97 7.11
C ALA A 122 0.14 -7.39 8.27
N ASP A 123 0.24 -8.64 8.70
CA ASP A 123 -0.39 -9.15 9.92
C ASP A 123 0.40 -8.76 11.18
N TYR A 124 0.40 -7.47 11.51
CA TYR A 124 1.09 -6.95 12.70
C TYR A 124 0.51 -7.48 14.02
N LEU A 125 -0.74 -7.94 14.02
CA LEU A 125 -1.38 -8.44 15.23
C LEU A 125 -1.34 -9.98 15.35
N GLY A 126 -0.82 -10.69 14.34
CA GLY A 126 -0.80 -12.16 14.33
C GLY A 126 -2.19 -12.79 14.32
N VAL A 127 -3.19 -12.10 13.76
CA VAL A 127 -4.61 -12.52 13.78
C VAL A 127 -5.05 -13.24 12.49
N GLY A 128 -4.12 -13.50 11.57
CA GLY A 128 -4.37 -14.17 10.30
C GLY A 128 -5.03 -13.28 9.24
N SER A 129 -5.01 -11.96 9.43
CA SER A 129 -5.45 -10.98 8.45
C SER A 129 -4.60 -9.73 8.56
N ASP A 130 -4.32 -9.09 7.42
CA ASP A 130 -3.42 -7.95 7.42
C ASP A 130 -4.10 -6.67 7.93
N GLN A 131 -3.35 -5.86 8.67
CA GLN A 131 -3.73 -4.49 9.02
C GLN A 131 -3.07 -3.52 8.04
N VAL A 132 -3.64 -2.32 7.94
CA VAL A 132 -3.11 -1.24 7.10
C VAL A 132 -2.50 -0.16 7.96
N VAL A 133 -1.22 0.12 7.77
CA VAL A 133 -0.54 1.29 8.33
C VAL A 133 -0.58 2.41 7.29
N VAL A 134 -1.02 3.60 7.71
CA VAL A 134 -1.05 4.81 6.87
C VAL A 134 -0.26 5.91 7.55
N GLY A 135 0.64 6.54 6.80
CA GLY A 135 1.43 7.70 7.24
C GLY A 135 1.17 8.95 6.42
N TRP A 136 1.25 10.12 7.05
CA TRP A 136 1.07 11.41 6.39
C TRP A 136 2.09 12.46 6.87
N ARG A 137 2.38 13.44 5.99
CA ARG A 137 3.45 14.44 6.19
C ARG A 137 2.97 15.74 6.81
N ALA A 138 1.72 16.13 6.56
CA ALA A 138 1.11 17.39 6.98
C ALA A 138 1.95 18.64 6.62
N MET A 139 2.36 18.76 5.35
CA MET A 139 3.15 19.88 4.83
C MET A 139 2.28 20.98 4.20
N HIS A 140 1.19 20.59 3.52
CA HIS A 140 0.36 21.43 2.67
C HIS A 140 -1.14 21.10 2.85
N PRO A 141 -1.89 21.82 3.71
CA PRO A 141 -1.39 22.82 4.64
C PRO A 141 -0.59 22.18 5.79
N ARG A 142 0.27 22.99 6.44
CA ARG A 142 1.00 22.54 7.62
C ARG A 142 0.02 22.06 8.70
N GLY A 143 0.35 20.94 9.32
CA GLY A 143 -0.44 20.37 10.40
C GLY A 143 0.39 19.43 11.26
N VAL A 144 -0.30 18.56 12.00
CA VAL A 144 0.35 17.53 12.81
C VAL A 144 0.48 16.26 11.96
N PRO A 145 1.70 15.79 11.65
CA PRO A 145 1.90 14.54 10.92
C PRO A 145 1.65 13.33 11.81
N GLY A 146 1.65 12.13 11.24
CA GLY A 146 1.48 10.94 12.07
C GLY A 146 1.36 9.64 11.31
N ILE A 147 1.00 8.62 12.08
CA ILE A 147 0.82 7.24 11.63
C ILE A 147 -0.42 6.68 12.31
N LYS A 148 -1.28 6.02 11.52
CA LYS A 148 -2.43 5.24 11.99
C LYS A 148 -2.30 3.79 11.54
N LEU A 149 -2.82 2.88 12.34
CA LEU A 149 -3.03 1.47 12.03
C LEU A 149 -4.53 1.20 11.93
N PHE A 150 -4.96 0.48 10.90
CA PHE A 150 -6.34 0.08 10.69
C PHE A 150 -6.46 -1.44 10.71
N THR A 151 -7.27 -1.98 11.61
CA THR A 151 -7.54 -3.42 11.72
C THR A 151 -8.87 -3.79 11.07
N PRO A 152 -8.91 -4.75 10.12
CA PRO A 152 -10.16 -5.20 9.53
C PRO A 152 -11.00 -5.94 10.58
N LEU A 153 -12.30 -5.68 10.62
CA LEU A 153 -13.24 -6.28 11.58
C LEU A 153 -14.23 -7.25 10.92
N ASN A 154 -14.13 -7.44 9.60
CA ASN A 154 -14.99 -8.31 8.82
C ASN A 154 -14.36 -8.76 7.50
N GLN A 155 -14.91 -9.84 6.94
CA GLN A 155 -14.38 -10.53 5.75
C GLN A 155 -14.62 -9.79 4.43
N ASP A 156 -15.53 -8.81 4.42
CA ASP A 156 -15.86 -7.99 3.25
C ASP A 156 -15.13 -6.63 3.26
N GLY A 157 -14.34 -6.34 4.30
CA GLY A 157 -13.47 -5.15 4.35
C GLY A 157 -14.21 -3.82 4.49
N THR A 158 -15.47 -3.85 4.94
CA THR A 158 -16.31 -2.65 5.11
C THR A 158 -16.19 -2.01 6.49
N ARG A 159 -15.62 -2.71 7.48
CA ARG A 159 -15.45 -2.21 8.85
C ARG A 159 -14.01 -2.36 9.32
N TRP A 160 -13.49 -1.28 9.89
CA TRP A 160 -12.11 -1.18 10.35
C TRP A 160 -12.06 -0.49 11.72
N ARG A 161 -11.16 -0.94 12.59
CA ARG A 161 -10.80 -0.24 13.83
C ARG A 161 -9.55 0.59 13.59
N GLU A 162 -9.61 1.88 13.92
CA GLU A 162 -8.45 2.76 13.89
C GLU A 162 -7.65 2.67 15.20
N THR A 163 -6.32 2.77 15.10
CA THR A 163 -5.40 2.95 16.23
C THR A 163 -4.34 3.98 15.84
N LEU A 164 -4.23 5.06 16.62
CA LEU A 164 -3.24 6.10 16.39
C LEU A 164 -1.87 5.65 16.94
N LEU A 165 -0.89 5.49 16.06
CA LEU A 165 0.48 5.07 16.43
C LEU A 165 1.41 6.27 16.66
N SER A 166 1.21 7.37 15.94
CA SER A 166 2.02 8.58 16.09
C SER A 166 1.22 9.84 15.75
N ASN A 167 1.47 10.91 16.51
CA ASN A 167 0.79 12.20 16.36
C ASN A 167 1.77 13.36 16.59
N GLY A 168 2.55 13.71 15.57
CA GLY A 168 3.48 14.84 15.56
C GLY A 168 4.96 14.49 15.43
N PRO A 169 5.49 13.48 16.14
CA PRO A 169 6.93 13.26 16.19
C PRO A 169 7.61 12.77 14.89
N ILE A 170 6.84 12.43 13.85
CA ILE A 170 7.36 11.92 12.58
C ILE A 170 6.49 12.36 11.39
N ALA A 171 7.09 13.08 10.44
CA ALA A 171 6.47 13.50 9.18
C ALA A 171 6.77 12.49 8.07
N VAL A 172 5.92 11.45 7.98
CA VAL A 172 6.22 10.20 7.27
C VAL A 172 6.35 10.39 5.77
N GLU A 173 7.51 10.03 5.23
CA GLU A 173 7.75 9.98 3.78
C GLU A 173 7.56 8.57 3.22
N ASP A 174 7.96 7.52 3.95
CA ASP A 174 7.69 6.13 3.54
C ASP A 174 7.67 5.23 4.79
N ILE A 175 7.02 4.09 4.66
CA ILE A 175 6.96 3.03 5.67
C ILE A 175 7.34 1.69 5.04
N LYS A 176 8.23 0.95 5.71
CA LYS A 176 8.55 -0.44 5.38
C LYS A 176 8.22 -1.36 6.54
N VAL A 177 8.04 -2.62 6.19
CA VAL A 177 7.66 -3.69 7.10
C VAL A 177 8.69 -4.80 7.03
N GLY A 178 9.03 -5.35 8.19
CA GLY A 178 9.87 -6.53 8.30
C GLY A 178 10.07 -6.91 9.76
N ASP A 179 10.42 -8.16 10.01
CA ASP A 179 10.86 -8.60 11.34
C ASP A 179 12.31 -8.12 11.55
N LEU A 180 12.50 -7.13 12.43
CA LEU A 180 13.80 -6.49 12.64
C LEU A 180 14.53 -7.01 13.86
N ASN A 181 13.82 -7.71 14.75
CA ASN A 181 14.37 -8.23 16.00
C ASN A 181 14.43 -9.77 16.05
N GLY A 182 13.92 -10.46 15.02
CA GLY A 182 13.92 -11.91 14.90
C GLY A 182 12.84 -12.61 15.72
N ASP A 183 11.79 -11.90 16.14
CA ASP A 183 10.71 -12.46 16.96
C ASP A 183 9.57 -13.11 16.14
N GLY A 184 9.66 -13.06 14.82
CA GLY A 184 8.69 -13.61 13.88
C GLY A 184 7.47 -12.71 13.65
N ARG A 185 7.41 -11.51 14.21
CA ARG A 185 6.35 -10.52 13.94
C ARG A 185 6.87 -9.38 13.08
N PRO A 186 6.02 -8.81 12.21
CA PRO A 186 6.43 -7.67 11.40
C PRO A 186 6.48 -6.39 12.25
N ASP A 187 7.59 -5.66 12.15
CA ASP A 187 7.77 -4.32 12.71
C ASP A 187 7.55 -3.24 11.66
N ILE A 188 7.32 -2.00 12.12
CA ILE A 188 7.14 -0.83 11.26
C ILE A 188 8.40 0.03 11.30
N VAL A 189 9.01 0.28 10.14
CA VAL A 189 10.06 1.30 9.97
C VAL A 189 9.49 2.49 9.23
N ALA A 190 9.46 3.64 9.88
CA ALA A 190 8.99 4.89 9.29
C ALA A 190 10.16 5.86 9.10
N ALA A 191 10.34 6.34 7.87
CA ALA A 191 11.33 7.34 7.51
C ALA A 191 10.65 8.69 7.26
N ALA A 192 11.26 9.78 7.72
CA ALA A 192 10.68 11.11 7.56
C ALA A 192 11.68 12.13 7.03
N ARG A 193 11.28 12.80 5.95
CA ARG A 193 12.09 13.84 5.31
C ARG A 193 12.07 15.14 6.14
N GLN A 194 10.89 15.61 6.54
CA GLN A 194 10.76 16.92 7.18
C GLN A 194 11.27 16.92 8.64
N THR A 195 10.91 15.91 9.44
CA THR A 195 11.40 15.77 10.82
C THR A 195 12.81 15.19 10.92
N LYS A 196 13.41 14.76 9.79
CA LYS A 196 14.78 14.26 9.67
C LYS A 196 15.09 13.11 10.64
N ASN A 197 14.14 12.20 10.80
CA ASN A 197 14.27 11.07 11.71
C ASN A 197 13.78 9.77 11.07
N LEU A 198 14.25 8.68 11.65
CA LEU A 198 13.79 7.32 11.42
C LEU A 198 13.19 6.82 12.75
N ARG A 199 12.05 6.14 12.70
CA ARG A 199 11.44 5.49 13.87
C ARG A 199 11.09 4.06 13.56
N ILE A 200 11.35 3.20 14.54
CA ILE A 200 10.93 1.81 14.51
C ILE A 200 9.82 1.65 15.56
N PHE A 201 8.73 1.00 15.17
CA PHE A 201 7.69 0.56 16.09
C PHE A 201 7.77 -0.95 16.14
N PHE A 202 8.31 -1.46 17.26
CA PHE A 202 8.40 -2.89 17.50
C PHE A 202 7.04 -3.45 17.89
N THR A 203 6.64 -4.52 17.21
CA THR A 203 5.42 -5.24 17.54
C THR A 203 5.69 -6.14 18.76
N LEU A 204 4.95 -5.89 19.85
CA LEU A 204 5.12 -6.65 21.09
C LEU A 204 4.33 -7.97 21.07
N PRO A 205 4.73 -8.96 21.90
CA PRO A 205 3.98 -10.21 22.08
C PRO A 205 2.60 -10.03 22.71
#